data_AF-A0A059NXW7-F1
#
_entry.id   AF-A0A059NXW7-F1
#
_cell.length_a   1.000
_cell.length_b   1.000
_cell.length_c   1.000
_cell.angle_alpha   90.00
_cell.angle_beta   90.00
_cell.angle_gamma   90.00
#
_symmetry.space_group_name_H-M   'P 1'
#
loop_
_entity.id
_entity.type
_entity.pdbx_description
1 polymer ?
#
loop_
_entity_poly.entity_id
_entity_poly.type
_entity_poly.pdbx_seq_one_letter_code
_entity_poly.pdbx_strand_id
1 'polypeptide(L)'
;MPIAGALTQTSDYGMRPDPFDGTPDMHRGIDFACTNAVTPIQSVDNGQVVEVERSNSGYGNNVLVKHEEGLYSHYAHLYTISVQNGEMIQKGSEVGKCGSTGNSTGPHLHFEVMTKNQYRSDVDPAPYLGL
;
A
#
# COMPACT_ATOMS: atom_id res chain seq x y z
N MET A 1 -4.21 -10.24 4.48
CA MET A 1 -4.12 -10.00 3.03
C MET A 1 -4.54 -8.56 2.76
N PRO A 2 -3.77 -7.80 1.97
CA PRO A 2 -4.06 -6.38 1.71
C PRO A 2 -5.14 -6.18 0.64
N ILE A 3 -5.47 -7.21 -0.14
CA ILE A 3 -6.54 -7.19 -1.14
C ILE A 3 -7.56 -8.27 -0.79
N ALA A 4 -8.85 -7.92 -0.86
CA ALA A 4 -9.92 -8.89 -0.74
C ALA A 4 -9.97 -9.80 -1.99
N GLY A 5 -9.70 -11.09 -1.84
CA GLY A 5 -9.75 -12.08 -2.93
C GLY A 5 -8.37 -12.62 -3.32
N ALA A 6 -8.21 -13.00 -4.59
CA ALA A 6 -6.95 -13.55 -5.10
C ALA A 6 -5.89 -12.45 -5.21
N LEU A 7 -4.73 -12.70 -4.61
CA LEU A 7 -3.56 -11.81 -4.70
C LEU A 7 -2.76 -12.13 -5.96
N THR A 8 -2.66 -11.15 -6.83
CA THR A 8 -1.77 -11.22 -8.00
C THR A 8 -0.63 -10.23 -7.79
N GLN A 9 0.47 -10.71 -7.23
CA GLN A 9 1.69 -9.93 -7.11
C GLN A 9 2.28 -9.68 -8.50
N THR A 10 2.53 -8.41 -8.80
CA THR A 10 3.06 -7.98 -10.09
C THR A 10 4.48 -7.45 -10.01
N SER A 11 4.94 -7.07 -8.81
CA SER A 11 6.28 -6.54 -8.60
C SER A 11 6.75 -6.76 -7.17
N ASP A 12 8.00 -7.21 -7.02
CA ASP A 12 8.63 -7.51 -5.74
C ASP A 12 9.24 -6.25 -5.10
N TYR A 13 9.51 -6.34 -3.80
CA TYR A 13 10.38 -5.39 -3.08
C TYR A 13 11.83 -5.50 -3.55
N GLY A 14 12.55 -4.38 -3.63
CA GLY A 14 13.98 -4.35 -3.91
C GLY A 14 14.36 -3.67 -5.23
N MET A 15 15.63 -3.88 -5.62
CA MET A 15 16.18 -3.25 -6.83
C MET A 15 15.56 -3.84 -8.09
N ARG A 16 14.94 -2.98 -8.90
CA ARG A 16 14.35 -3.34 -10.19
C ARG A 16 14.47 -2.20 -11.20
N PRO A 17 14.29 -2.45 -12.50
CA PRO A 17 14.16 -1.38 -13.47
C PRO A 17 12.93 -0.49 -13.16
N ASP A 18 13.13 0.82 -13.21
CA ASP A 18 12.07 1.82 -13.12
C ASP A 18 11.08 1.62 -14.30
N PRO A 19 9.76 1.62 -14.05
CA PRO A 19 8.78 1.31 -15.08
C PRO A 19 8.58 2.46 -16.09
N PHE A 20 9.12 3.66 -15.84
CA PHE A 20 9.03 4.82 -16.72
C PHE A 20 10.26 4.98 -17.61
N ASP A 21 11.47 4.78 -17.08
CA ASP A 21 12.72 4.99 -17.83
C ASP A 21 13.69 3.80 -17.89
N GLY A 22 13.41 2.71 -17.16
CA GLY A 22 14.19 1.48 -17.16
C GLY A 22 15.51 1.55 -16.37
N THR A 23 15.80 2.67 -15.71
CA THR A 23 17.00 2.78 -14.86
C THR A 23 16.84 1.98 -13.57
N PRO A 24 17.91 1.48 -12.94
CA PRO A 24 17.78 0.76 -11.67
C PRO A 24 17.25 1.68 -10.57
N ASP A 25 16.11 1.32 -9.97
CA ASP A 25 15.51 2.01 -8.83
C ASP A 25 15.14 1.02 -7.71
N MET A 26 15.09 1.53 -6.48
CA MET A 26 14.71 0.77 -5.30
C MET A 26 13.19 0.82 -5.10
N HIS A 27 12.53 -0.31 -5.32
CA HIS A 27 11.11 -0.46 -5.02
C HIS A 27 10.89 -0.75 -3.54
N ARG A 28 10.19 0.17 -2.86
CA ARG A 28 10.02 0.18 -1.40
C ARG A 28 8.82 -0.63 -0.89
N GLY A 29 8.13 -1.30 -1.80
CA GLY A 29 6.94 -2.08 -1.48
C GLY A 29 6.77 -3.29 -2.39
N ILE A 30 5.60 -3.89 -2.33
CA ILE A 30 5.13 -4.91 -3.26
C ILE A 30 3.93 -4.35 -4.01
N ASP A 31 3.90 -4.57 -5.32
CA ASP A 31 2.76 -4.18 -6.14
C ASP A 31 1.83 -5.37 -6.34
N PHE A 32 0.54 -5.16 -6.11
CA PHE A 32 -0.49 -6.15 -6.34
C PHE A 32 -1.50 -5.64 -7.39
N ALA A 33 -1.68 -6.39 -8.46
CA ALA A 33 -2.69 -6.08 -9.45
C ALA A 33 -4.10 -6.21 -8.87
N CYS A 34 -4.95 -5.27 -9.28
CA CYS A 34 -6.36 -5.29 -8.96
C CYS A 34 -7.14 -5.94 -10.09
N THR A 35 -8.07 -6.83 -9.74
CA THR A 35 -8.92 -7.50 -10.73
C THR A 35 -9.91 -6.53 -11.39
N ASN A 36 -10.29 -5.46 -10.70
CA ASN A 36 -11.11 -4.37 -11.25
C ASN A 36 -11.04 -3.10 -10.37
N ALA A 37 -11.57 -1.97 -10.88
CA ALA A 37 -11.60 -0.68 -10.18
C ALA A 37 -12.43 -0.63 -8.88
N VAL A 38 -13.15 -1.70 -8.53
CA VAL A 38 -13.93 -1.80 -7.29
C VAL A 38 -13.30 -2.75 -6.26
N THR A 39 -12.09 -3.24 -6.53
CA THR A 39 -11.37 -4.17 -5.64
C THR A 39 -11.13 -3.51 -4.27
N PRO A 40 -11.68 -4.05 -3.17
CA PRO A 40 -11.45 -3.52 -1.83
C PRO A 40 -10.01 -3.75 -1.38
N ILE A 41 -9.39 -2.70 -0.84
CA ILE A 41 -8.10 -2.74 -0.16
C ILE A 41 -8.37 -2.81 1.34
N GLN A 42 -7.74 -3.76 2.02
CA GLN A 42 -8.00 -4.09 3.41
C GLN A 42 -6.77 -3.91 4.28
N SER A 43 -6.98 -3.54 5.54
CA SER A 43 -5.91 -3.51 6.53
C SER A 43 -5.37 -4.92 6.75
N VAL A 44 -4.05 -5.06 6.66
CA VAL A 44 -3.40 -6.38 6.86
C VAL A 44 -3.39 -6.82 8.31
N ASP A 45 -3.53 -5.87 9.24
CA ASP A 45 -3.60 -6.11 10.67
C ASP A 45 -4.39 -5.03 11.43
N ASN A 46 -4.60 -5.22 12.73
CA ASN A 46 -5.20 -4.23 13.63
C ASN A 46 -4.30 -3.00 13.75
N GLY A 47 -4.87 -1.82 13.90
CA GLY A 47 -4.08 -0.62 14.09
C GLY A 47 -4.87 0.68 14.15
N GLN A 48 -4.13 1.77 14.12
CA GLN A 48 -4.66 3.13 14.03
C GLN A 48 -4.25 3.76 12.71
N VAL A 49 -5.19 4.38 12.01
CA VAL A 49 -4.90 5.23 10.85
C VAL A 49 -4.17 6.48 11.34
N VAL A 50 -2.91 6.64 10.95
CA VAL A 50 -2.06 7.76 11.36
C VAL A 50 -1.88 8.81 10.28
N GLU A 51 -2.13 8.45 9.02
CA GLU A 51 -2.07 9.37 7.89
C GLU A 51 -3.09 9.00 6.81
N VAL A 52 -3.70 10.03 6.23
CA VAL A 52 -4.62 9.97 5.09
C VAL A 52 -4.28 11.15 4.21
N GLU A 53 -3.81 10.88 3.01
CA GLU A 53 -3.44 11.89 2.04
C GLU A 53 -4.21 11.69 0.73
N ARG A 54 -4.58 12.81 0.09
CA ARG A 54 -5.15 12.82 -1.26
C ARG A 54 -4.25 13.65 -2.16
N SER A 55 -3.65 13.00 -3.14
CA SER A 55 -2.73 13.62 -4.10
C SER A 55 -2.92 13.03 -5.50
N ASN A 56 -2.52 13.81 -6.50
CA ASN A 56 -2.43 13.36 -7.90
C ASN A 56 -0.99 13.05 -8.34
N SER A 57 -0.02 13.10 -7.42
CA SER A 57 1.39 12.77 -7.66
C SER A 57 1.93 11.83 -6.57
N GLY A 58 3.11 11.25 -6.80
CA GLY A 58 3.76 10.35 -5.83
C GLY A 58 2.88 9.14 -5.51
N TYR A 59 2.62 8.87 -4.24
CA TYR A 59 1.75 7.78 -3.78
C TYR A 59 0.26 7.97 -4.13
N GLY A 60 -0.14 9.12 -4.66
CA GLY A 60 -1.54 9.40 -4.97
C GLY A 60 -2.39 9.50 -3.70
N ASN A 61 -3.63 9.02 -3.78
CA ASN A 61 -4.44 8.82 -2.57
C ASN A 61 -3.87 7.65 -1.78
N ASN A 62 -3.54 7.89 -0.52
CA ASN A 62 -2.87 6.89 0.29
C ASN A 62 -3.25 6.95 1.77
N VAL A 63 -3.05 5.83 2.46
CA VAL A 63 -3.35 5.67 3.88
C VAL A 63 -2.20 4.98 4.58
N LEU A 64 -1.78 5.52 5.73
CA LEU A 64 -0.80 4.91 6.61
C LEU A 64 -1.46 4.42 7.90
N VAL A 65 -1.22 3.17 8.25
CA VAL A 65 -1.74 2.53 9.46
C VAL A 65 -0.57 2.13 10.36
N LYS A 66 -0.64 2.51 11.63
CA LYS A 66 0.30 2.07 12.68
C LYS A 66 -0.28 0.87 13.40
N HIS A 67 0.49 -0.21 13.48
CA HIS A 67 0.11 -1.46 14.15
C HIS A 67 0.66 -1.52 15.58
N GLU A 68 0.09 -2.41 16.39
CA GLU A 68 0.44 -2.56 17.81
C GLU A 68 1.90 -3.02 18.01
N GLU A 69 2.45 -3.78 17.06
CA GLU A 69 3.84 -4.27 17.09
C GLU A 69 4.86 -3.19 16.70
N GLY A 70 4.42 -1.96 16.43
CA GLY A 70 5.28 -0.82 16.07
C GLY A 70 5.62 -0.73 14.58
N LEU A 71 5.14 -1.68 13.77
CA LEU A 71 5.19 -1.61 12.31
C LEU A 71 4.10 -0.69 11.76
N TYR A 72 4.32 -0.25 10.53
CA TYR A 72 3.39 0.55 9.77
C TYR A 72 3.12 -0.11 8.43
N SER A 73 1.89 -0.05 7.95
CA SER A 73 1.53 -0.45 6.59
C SER A 73 1.03 0.74 5.79
N HIS A 74 1.54 0.93 4.58
CA HIS A 74 1.18 2.01 3.68
C HIS A 74 0.43 1.47 2.47
N TYR A 75 -0.74 2.04 2.19
CA TYR A 75 -1.61 1.66 1.08
C TYR A 75 -1.71 2.82 0.10
N ALA A 76 -1.12 2.68 -1.09
CA ALA A 76 -1.01 3.76 -2.07
C ALA A 76 -1.80 3.50 -3.37
N HIS A 77 -1.85 4.54 -4.21
CA HIS A 77 -2.54 4.59 -5.50
C HIS A 77 -4.06 4.37 -5.43
N LEU A 78 -4.68 4.60 -4.27
CA LEU A 78 -6.09 4.33 -4.05
C LEU A 78 -6.99 5.17 -4.97
N TYR A 79 -8.13 4.63 -5.36
CA TYR A 79 -9.17 5.41 -6.05
C TYR A 79 -10.01 6.20 -5.06
N THR A 80 -10.48 5.53 -4.00
CA THR A 80 -11.21 6.13 -2.88
C THR A 80 -10.62 5.69 -1.56
N ILE A 81 -10.72 6.55 -0.55
CA ILE A 81 -10.32 6.27 0.83
C ILE A 81 -11.59 6.12 1.66
N SER A 82 -11.67 5.02 2.41
CA SER A 82 -12.85 4.65 3.21
C SER A 82 -12.67 4.93 4.71
N VAL A 83 -11.48 5.37 5.12
CA VAL A 83 -11.10 5.64 6.53
C VAL A 83 -10.63 7.08 6.74
N GLN A 84 -10.47 7.49 8.01
CA GLN A 84 -10.01 8.82 8.41
C GLN A 84 -8.87 8.79 9.44
N ASN A 85 -8.10 9.88 9.54
CA ASN A 85 -7.04 10.01 10.54
C ASN A 85 -7.56 9.80 11.96
N GLY A 86 -6.81 9.02 12.74
CA GLY A 86 -7.12 8.66 14.12
C GLY A 86 -8.06 7.46 14.28
N GLU A 87 -8.65 6.96 13.19
CA GLU A 87 -9.57 5.81 13.22
C GLU A 87 -8.86 4.52 13.65
N MET A 88 -9.50 3.78 14.56
CA MET A 88 -9.05 2.43 14.94
C MET A 88 -9.66 1.42 13.98
N ILE A 89 -8.84 0.60 13.36
CA ILE A 89 -9.26 -0.37 12.36
C ILE A 89 -8.81 -1.78 12.75
N GLN A 90 -9.60 -2.77 12.34
CA GLN A 90 -9.29 -4.17 12.56
C GLN A 90 -8.66 -4.76 11.30
N LYS A 91 -7.95 -5.88 11.46
CA LYS A 91 -7.53 -6.71 10.35
C LYS A 91 -8.71 -7.03 9.44
N GLY A 92 -8.56 -6.79 8.14
CA GLY A 92 -9.60 -6.99 7.13
C GLY A 92 -10.58 -5.82 6.94
N SER A 93 -10.51 -4.78 7.77
CA SER A 93 -11.30 -3.55 7.54
C SER A 93 -10.91 -2.91 6.20
N GLU A 94 -11.91 -2.44 5.45
CA GLU A 94 -11.66 -1.74 4.19
C GLU A 94 -11.00 -0.38 4.45
N VAL A 95 -9.82 -0.16 3.88
CA VAL A 95 -9.06 1.09 3.93
C VAL A 95 -9.43 1.99 2.75
N GLY A 96 -9.77 1.39 1.62
CA GLY A 96 -10.14 2.09 0.40
C GLY A 96 -10.40 1.13 -0.75
N LYS A 97 -10.46 1.69 -1.96
CA LYS A 97 -10.59 0.92 -3.20
C LYS A 97 -9.36 1.10 -4.05
N CYS A 98 -8.99 0.05 -4.75
CA CYS A 98 -7.89 0.08 -5.68
C CYS A 98 -8.07 1.16 -6.75
N GLY A 99 -6.98 1.80 -7.16
CA GLY A 99 -6.99 2.82 -8.18
C GLY A 99 -5.67 2.89 -8.93
N SER A 100 -5.43 4.06 -9.54
CA SER A 100 -4.23 4.39 -10.29
C SER A 100 -3.88 5.87 -10.10
N THR A 101 -4.16 6.43 -8.91
CA THR A 101 -3.86 7.84 -8.61
C THR A 101 -2.37 8.02 -8.33
N GLY A 102 -1.84 9.23 -8.53
CA GLY A 102 -0.42 9.50 -8.35
C GLY A 102 0.43 9.00 -9.51
N ASN A 103 1.68 8.67 -9.21
CA ASN A 103 2.65 8.17 -10.18
C ASN A 103 2.48 6.66 -10.36
N SER A 104 1.51 6.26 -11.18
CA SER A 104 1.17 4.86 -11.43
C SER A 104 1.03 4.60 -12.93
N THR A 105 1.46 3.43 -13.38
CA THR A 105 1.33 2.98 -14.79
C THR A 105 0.00 2.31 -15.09
N GLY A 106 -0.79 1.98 -14.06
CA GLY A 106 -2.11 1.37 -14.21
C GLY A 106 -2.70 0.89 -12.87
N PRO A 107 -3.93 0.34 -12.85
CA PRO A 107 -4.60 -0.01 -11.60
C PRO A 107 -3.88 -1.10 -10.78
N HIS A 108 -3.36 -0.72 -9.61
CA HIS A 108 -2.71 -1.63 -8.66
C HIS A 108 -2.71 -1.05 -7.24
N LEU A 109 -2.45 -1.90 -6.26
CA LEU A 109 -2.05 -1.48 -4.92
C LEU A 109 -0.53 -1.49 -4.85
N HIS A 110 0.06 -0.36 -4.49
CA HIS A 110 1.43 -0.32 -3.99
C HIS A 110 1.38 -0.40 -2.46
N PHE A 111 2.00 -1.45 -1.90
CA PHE A 111 1.95 -1.77 -0.48
C PHE A 111 3.34 -1.77 0.14
N GLU A 112 3.56 -0.90 1.13
CA GLU A 112 4.82 -0.86 1.88
C GLU A 112 4.60 -1.31 3.34
N VAL A 113 5.65 -1.87 3.93
CA VAL A 113 5.76 -2.08 5.39
C VAL A 113 6.95 -1.27 5.88
N MET A 114 6.76 -0.50 6.94
CA MET A 114 7.79 0.35 7.52
C MET A 114 7.98 0.11 9.01
N THR A 115 9.21 0.30 9.49
CA THR A 115 9.55 0.17 10.92
C THR A 115 9.32 1.45 11.72
N LYS A 116 9.13 2.58 11.03
CA LYS A 116 8.89 3.91 11.62
C LYS A 116 7.98 4.70 10.69
N ASN A 117 7.32 5.75 11.18
CA ASN A 117 6.73 6.75 10.29
C ASN A 117 7.82 7.71 9.79
N GLN A 118 8.73 7.21 8.95
CA GLN A 118 9.83 7.98 8.38
C GLN A 118 10.18 7.43 6.99
N TYR A 119 10.43 8.35 6.05
CA TYR A 119 10.95 8.02 4.73
C TYR A 119 12.19 7.11 4.81
N ARG A 120 12.24 6.05 4.00
CA ARG A 120 13.30 5.01 3.96
C ARG A 120 13.41 4.11 5.18
N SER A 121 12.34 3.95 5.94
CA SER A 121 12.25 2.92 6.99
C SER A 121 11.50 1.67 6.52
N ASP A 122 11.27 1.57 5.21
CA ASP A 122 10.67 0.42 4.53
C ASP A 122 11.51 -0.85 4.72
N VAL A 123 10.81 -1.97 4.78
CA VAL A 123 11.35 -3.32 4.83
C VAL A 123 10.56 -4.20 3.88
N ASP A 124 11.14 -5.33 3.48
CA ASP A 124 10.45 -6.31 2.66
C ASP A 124 9.09 -6.70 3.27
N PRO A 125 7.96 -6.43 2.58
CA PRO A 125 6.65 -6.80 3.08
C PRO A 125 6.36 -8.30 3.04
N ALA A 126 7.08 -9.10 2.24
CA ALA A 126 6.75 -10.52 2.02
C ALA A 126 6.71 -11.35 3.32
N PRO A 127 7.70 -11.25 4.25
CA PRO A 127 7.62 -11.93 5.54
C PRO A 127 6.40 -11.52 6.38
N TYR A 128 6.00 -10.25 6.33
CA TYR A 128 4.85 -9.74 7.08
C TYR A 128 3.51 -10.22 6.48
N LEU A 129 3.48 -10.47 5.17
CA LEU A 129 2.32 -11.00 4.45
C LEU A 129 2.26 -12.53 4.43
N GLY A 130 3.34 -13.22 4.80
CA GLY A 130 3.45 -14.68 4.73
C GLY A 130 3.58 -15.20 3.29
N LEU A 131 4.26 -14.44 2.43
CA LEU A 131 4.54 -14.78 1.02
C LEU A 131 5.86 -15.53 0.84
#